data_AF-A0A847AKB9-F1
#
_entry.id   AF-A0A847AKB9-F1
#
_cell.length_a   1.000
_cell.length_b   1.000
_cell.length_c   1.000
_cell.angle_alpha   90.00
_cell.angle_beta   90.00
_cell.angle_gamma   90.00
#
_symmetry.space_group_name_H-M   'P 1'
#
loop_
_entity.id
_entity.type
_entity.pdbx_description
1 polymer ?
#
loop_
_entity_poly.entity_id
_entity_poly.type
_entity_poly.pdbx_seq_one_letter_code
_entity_poly.pdbx_strand_id
1 'polypeptide(L)'
;MQKIKISLILLCACFIGVYAQTDGPAPMKPEMTEIWDPEVTVVTPGVTIADPPSDAIVLFDGVDLDREWTGSKGGKPGWKVENGCVTVVKGSGVIKTKRVFSDFQLHIEWRTPEEVEGK
;
A
#
# COMPACT_ATOMS: atom_id res chain seq x y z
N MET A 1 48.71 32.98 58.88
CA MET A 1 48.71 33.18 57.41
C MET A 1 48.40 31.90 56.61
N GLN A 2 48.72 30.71 57.11
CA GLN A 2 48.50 29.43 56.39
C GLN A 2 47.01 29.04 56.26
N LYS A 3 46.17 29.34 57.26
CA LYS A 3 44.72 29.07 57.24
C LYS A 3 43.95 29.92 56.20
N ILE A 4 44.40 31.16 55.96
CA ILE A 4 43.80 32.06 54.95
C ILE A 4 44.13 31.56 53.53
N LYS A 5 45.35 31.05 53.29
CA LYS A 5 45.74 30.46 52.01
C LYS A 5 44.97 29.17 51.69
N ILE A 6 44.71 28.32 52.69
CA ILE A 6 43.94 27.08 52.51
C ILE A 6 42.46 27.38 52.22
N SER A 7 41.87 28.39 52.87
CA SER A 7 40.48 28.78 52.61
C SER A 7 40.28 29.42 51.23
N LEU A 8 41.29 30.13 50.71
CA LEU A 8 41.24 30.72 49.37
C LEU A 8 41.39 29.66 48.26
N ILE A 9 42.19 28.60 48.52
CA ILE A 9 42.35 27.47 47.60
C ILE A 9 41.06 26.61 47.54
N LEU A 10 40.38 26.40 48.66
CA LEU A 10 39.09 25.70 48.68
C LEU A 10 37.99 26.48 47.94
N LEU A 11 37.96 27.80 48.07
CA LEU A 11 36.99 28.65 47.36
C LEU A 11 37.22 28.64 45.84
N CYS A 12 38.48 28.54 45.38
CA CYS A 12 38.81 28.42 43.97
C CYS A 12 38.41 27.05 43.38
N ALA A 13 38.48 25.97 44.16
CA ALA A 13 38.09 24.63 43.72
C ALA A 13 36.57 24.47 43.49
N CYS A 14 35.74 25.24 44.20
CA CYS A 14 34.28 25.20 44.03
C CYS A 14 33.79 25.86 42.72
N PHE A 15 34.59 26.74 42.10
CA PHE A 15 34.21 27.39 40.83
C PHE A 15 34.48 26.54 39.58
N ILE A 16 35.26 25.46 39.68
CA ILE A 16 35.60 24.60 38.54
C ILE A 16 34.48 23.55 38.29
N GLY A 17 33.62 23.29 39.28
CA GLY A 17 32.57 22.25 39.20
C GLY A 17 31.31 22.63 38.41
N VAL A 18 31.18 23.86 37.92
CA VAL A 18 29.93 24.36 37.30
C VAL A 18 29.87 24.18 35.77
N TYR A 19 30.96 23.76 35.12
CA TYR A 19 30.98 23.55 33.66
C TYR A 19 30.62 22.12 33.20
N ALA A 20 30.09 21.27 34.09
CA ALA A 20 29.76 19.87 33.75
C ALA A 20 28.33 19.63 33.21
N GLN A 21 27.55 20.69 32.93
CA GLN A 21 26.21 20.57 32.36
C GLN A 21 26.10 21.20 30.96
N THR A 22 26.71 20.58 29.94
CA THR A 22 26.42 20.84 28.52
C THR A 22 26.88 19.58 27.77
N ASP A 23 26.06 18.76 27.13
CA ASP A 23 24.90 19.05 26.31
C ASP A 23 23.84 17.94 26.47
N GLY A 24 22.55 18.31 26.46
CA GLY A 24 21.48 17.33 26.24
C GLY A 24 21.67 16.64 24.86
N PRO A 25 20.96 15.53 24.57
CA PRO A 25 21.01 14.93 23.25
C PRO A 25 20.77 16.02 22.20
N ALA A 26 21.61 16.02 21.15
CA ALA A 26 21.53 17.01 20.08
C ALA A 26 20.08 17.16 19.62
N PRO A 27 19.61 18.39 19.36
CA PRO A 27 18.24 18.60 18.91
C PRO A 27 17.97 17.73 17.68
N MET A 28 16.83 17.03 17.68
CA MET A 28 16.42 16.27 16.51
C MET A 28 16.34 17.20 15.31
N LYS A 29 17.00 16.83 14.23
CA LYS A 29 16.88 17.51 12.96
C LYS A 29 15.92 16.72 12.07
N PRO A 30 15.11 17.36 11.20
CA PRO A 30 14.14 16.66 10.34
C PRO A 30 14.75 15.50 9.54
N GLU A 31 16.00 15.65 9.10
CA GLU A 31 16.70 14.67 8.25
C GLU A 31 16.94 13.33 8.98
N MET A 32 16.89 13.31 10.32
CA MET A 32 17.02 12.07 11.11
C MET A 32 15.83 11.11 10.91
N THR A 33 14.73 11.57 10.31
CA THR A 33 13.52 10.77 10.03
C THR A 33 13.19 10.63 8.55
N GLU A 34 14.01 11.21 7.68
CA GLU A 34 13.82 11.14 6.22
C GLU A 34 14.52 9.89 5.67
N ILE A 35 13.79 8.76 5.69
CA ILE A 35 14.25 7.50 5.10
C ILE A 35 13.70 7.40 3.68
N TRP A 36 14.60 7.39 2.68
CA TRP A 36 14.25 7.39 1.26
C TRP A 36 14.32 6.00 0.60
N ASP A 37 14.86 5.01 1.32
CA ASP A 37 15.01 3.63 0.84
C ASP A 37 14.02 2.67 1.54
N PRO A 38 13.40 1.74 0.80
CA PRO A 38 13.52 1.55 -0.65
C PRO A 38 12.72 2.60 -1.44
N GLU A 39 13.21 2.93 -2.63
CA GLU A 39 12.45 3.74 -3.58
C GLU A 39 11.15 3.02 -3.98
N VAL A 40 10.05 3.77 -4.04
CA VAL A 40 8.74 3.24 -4.42
C VAL A 40 8.66 3.08 -5.94
N THR A 41 8.22 1.91 -6.40
CA THR A 41 7.95 1.68 -7.82
C THR A 41 6.91 2.66 -8.35
N VAL A 42 7.24 3.38 -9.42
CA VAL A 42 6.30 4.30 -10.07
C VAL A 42 5.25 3.50 -10.85
N VAL A 43 3.99 3.69 -10.51
CA VAL A 43 2.83 3.11 -11.20
C VAL A 43 2.07 4.20 -11.94
N THR A 44 1.86 4.01 -13.24
CA THR A 44 1.05 4.95 -14.04
C THR A 44 -0.42 4.59 -13.88
N PRO A 45 -1.28 5.53 -13.44
CA PRO A 45 -2.71 5.27 -13.31
C PRO A 45 -3.37 5.11 -14.68
N GLY A 46 -4.54 4.47 -14.70
CA GLY A 46 -5.40 4.42 -15.88
C GLY A 46 -5.82 5.82 -16.35
N VAL A 47 -6.10 5.96 -17.65
CA VAL A 47 -6.54 7.23 -18.24
C VAL A 47 -7.96 7.58 -17.77
N THR A 48 -8.84 6.58 -17.72
CA THR A 48 -10.19 6.68 -17.21
C THR A 48 -10.37 5.85 -15.94
N ILE A 49 -11.51 5.98 -15.28
CA ILE A 49 -11.85 5.19 -14.08
C ILE A 49 -11.95 3.68 -14.35
N ALA A 50 -12.13 3.28 -15.61
CA ALA A 50 -12.25 1.89 -16.02
C ALA A 50 -10.91 1.31 -16.50
N ASP A 51 -9.90 2.16 -16.76
CA ASP A 51 -8.61 1.71 -17.25
C ASP A 51 -7.73 1.21 -16.10
N PRO A 52 -7.09 0.04 -16.27
CA PRO A 52 -6.19 -0.49 -15.26
C PRO A 52 -4.91 0.36 -15.15
N PRO A 53 -4.28 0.43 -13.96
CA PRO A 53 -2.94 0.98 -13.84
C PRO A 53 -1.91 0.09 -14.54
N SER A 54 -0.71 0.62 -14.77
CA SER A 54 0.34 -0.03 -15.57
C SER A 54 0.84 -1.37 -15.02
N ASP A 55 0.69 -1.61 -13.71
CA ASP A 55 1.13 -2.82 -13.03
C ASP A 55 0.02 -3.86 -12.81
N ALA A 56 -1.23 -3.54 -13.18
CA ALA A 56 -2.36 -4.44 -12.95
C ALA A 56 -2.46 -5.57 -13.98
N ILE A 57 -2.94 -6.72 -13.51
CA ILE A 57 -3.35 -7.82 -14.38
C ILE A 57 -4.79 -7.55 -14.84
N VAL A 58 -4.97 -7.39 -16.15
CA VAL A 58 -6.29 -7.19 -16.74
C VAL A 58 -7.06 -8.50 -16.76
N LEU A 59 -8.04 -8.64 -15.85
CA LEU A 59 -8.85 -9.85 -15.74
C LEU A 59 -9.91 -9.96 -16.86
N PHE A 60 -10.30 -8.85 -17.48
CA PHE A 60 -11.23 -8.84 -18.62
C PHE A 60 -11.04 -7.58 -19.45
N ASP A 61 -10.88 -7.74 -20.76
CA ASP A 61 -10.55 -6.67 -21.72
C ASP A 61 -11.77 -6.25 -22.57
N GLY A 62 -12.96 -6.72 -22.24
CA GLY A 62 -14.17 -6.51 -23.04
C GLY A 62 -14.39 -7.54 -24.15
N VAL A 63 -13.41 -8.41 -24.43
CA VAL A 63 -13.42 -9.29 -25.61
C VAL A 63 -13.36 -10.77 -25.23
N ASP A 64 -12.38 -11.17 -24.41
CA ASP A 64 -12.10 -12.59 -24.15
C ASP A 64 -12.07 -12.92 -22.66
N LEU A 65 -13.16 -13.51 -22.18
CA LEU A 65 -13.29 -13.98 -20.81
C LEU A 65 -12.43 -15.22 -20.52
N ASP A 66 -12.25 -16.10 -21.50
CA ASP A 66 -11.50 -17.34 -21.31
C ASP A 66 -10.00 -17.06 -21.12
N ARG A 67 -9.47 -15.88 -21.44
CA ARG A 67 -8.05 -15.59 -21.20
C ARG A 67 -7.65 -15.76 -19.72
N GLU A 68 -8.42 -15.18 -18.80
CA GLU A 68 -8.10 -15.15 -17.37
C GLU A 68 -9.12 -15.89 -16.49
N TRP A 69 -10.25 -16.37 -17.05
CA TRP A 69 -11.30 -17.03 -16.28
C TRP A 69 -11.59 -18.46 -16.75
N THR A 70 -12.07 -19.29 -15.83
CA THR A 70 -12.47 -20.68 -16.06
C THR A 70 -13.80 -20.96 -15.34
N GLY A 71 -14.53 -21.97 -15.80
CA GLY A 71 -15.62 -22.54 -15.01
C GLY A 71 -15.11 -23.08 -13.66
N SER A 72 -15.98 -23.16 -12.66
CA SER A 72 -15.64 -23.65 -11.31
C SER A 72 -14.96 -25.03 -11.30
N LYS A 73 -15.40 -25.91 -12.22
CA LYS A 73 -14.88 -27.28 -12.43
C LYS A 73 -13.77 -27.37 -13.49
N GLY A 74 -13.26 -26.24 -13.99
CA GLY A 74 -12.36 -26.19 -15.15
C GLY A 74 -13.11 -25.98 -16.46
N GLY A 75 -12.37 -25.76 -17.54
CA GLY A 75 -12.90 -25.50 -18.88
C GLY A 75 -13.38 -24.06 -19.09
N LYS A 76 -13.91 -23.78 -20.28
CA LYS A 76 -14.34 -22.42 -20.66
C LYS A 76 -15.40 -21.88 -19.69
N PRO A 77 -15.31 -20.59 -19.30
CA PRO A 77 -16.32 -19.96 -18.46
C PRO A 77 -17.67 -19.91 -19.20
N GLY A 78 -18.75 -20.27 -18.51
CA GLY A 78 -20.09 -20.38 -19.13
C GLY A 78 -20.86 -19.07 -19.22
N TRP A 79 -20.25 -17.93 -18.87
CA TRP A 79 -20.89 -16.62 -18.94
C TRP A 79 -20.77 -16.04 -20.35
N LYS A 80 -21.73 -15.20 -20.75
CA LYS A 80 -21.81 -14.63 -22.10
C LYS A 80 -21.00 -13.33 -22.16
N VAL A 81 -20.15 -13.18 -23.18
CA VAL A 81 -19.49 -11.91 -23.49
C VAL A 81 -20.25 -11.22 -24.62
N GLU A 82 -20.66 -9.97 -24.39
CA GLU A 82 -21.38 -9.16 -25.39
C GLU A 82 -21.26 -7.67 -25.03
N ASN A 83 -21.13 -6.80 -26.04
CA ASN A 83 -21.05 -5.34 -25.87
C ASN A 83 -19.99 -4.87 -24.86
N GLY A 84 -18.82 -5.52 -24.84
CA GLY A 84 -17.75 -5.18 -23.90
C GLY A 84 -18.01 -5.60 -22.44
N CYS A 85 -19.06 -6.38 -22.18
CA CYS A 85 -19.44 -6.81 -20.82
C CYS A 85 -19.56 -8.33 -20.73
N VAL A 86 -19.46 -8.83 -19.51
CA VAL A 86 -19.76 -10.23 -19.18
C VAL A 86 -21.12 -10.31 -18.48
N THR A 87 -21.99 -11.19 -18.96
CA THR A 87 -23.33 -11.41 -18.39
C THR A 87 -23.46 -12.84 -17.90
N VAL A 88 -23.93 -12.99 -16.66
CA VAL A 88 -24.21 -14.29 -16.06
C VAL A 88 -25.31 -15.00 -16.84
N VAL A 89 -25.09 -16.26 -17.20
CA VAL A 89 -26.12 -17.11 -17.83
C VAL A 89 -26.75 -17.98 -16.76
N LYS A 90 -28.08 -17.92 -16.62
CA LYS A 90 -28.80 -18.72 -15.61
C LYS A 90 -28.50 -20.20 -15.81
N GLY A 91 -28.00 -20.85 -14.76
CA GLY A 91 -27.62 -22.28 -14.79
C GLY A 91 -26.21 -22.59 -15.29
N SER A 92 -25.43 -21.60 -15.74
CA SER A 92 -24.05 -21.83 -16.19
C SER A 92 -23.05 -22.01 -15.04
N GLY A 93 -23.47 -21.75 -13.81
CA GLY A 93 -22.64 -21.84 -12.62
C GLY A 93 -21.68 -20.65 -12.43
N VAL A 94 -20.80 -20.81 -11.44
CA VAL A 94 -19.79 -19.83 -11.03
C VAL A 94 -18.54 -19.94 -11.91
N ILE A 95 -17.90 -18.80 -12.19
CA ILE A 95 -16.58 -18.70 -12.80
C ILE A 95 -15.54 -18.27 -11.77
N LYS A 96 -14.27 -18.58 -12.02
CA LYS A 96 -13.14 -18.17 -11.18
C LYS A 96 -11.96 -17.79 -12.05
N THR A 97 -11.06 -16.98 -11.53
CA THR A 97 -9.79 -16.69 -12.20
C THR A 97 -8.98 -17.97 -12.35
N LYS A 98 -8.21 -18.07 -13.44
CA LYS A 98 -7.24 -19.16 -13.64
C LYS A 98 -6.08 -19.03 -12.66
N ARG A 99 -5.74 -17.80 -12.30
CA ARG A 99 -4.74 -17.45 -11.28
C ARG A 99 -5.32 -17.53 -9.88
N VAL A 100 -4.43 -17.71 -8.91
CA VAL A 100 -4.71 -17.64 -7.48
C VAL A 100 -3.99 -16.42 -6.93
N PHE A 101 -4.68 -15.62 -6.13
CA PHE A 101 -4.16 -14.41 -5.52
C PHE A 101 -4.14 -14.55 -4.00
N SER A 102 -3.24 -13.84 -3.34
CA SER A 102 -3.21 -13.70 -1.87
C SER A 102 -3.64 -12.29 -1.49
N ASP A 103 -2.68 -11.38 -1.31
CA ASP A 103 -2.95 -9.97 -1.08
C ASP A 103 -3.05 -9.26 -2.44
N PHE A 104 -4.14 -8.54 -2.67
CA PHE A 104 -4.39 -7.87 -3.94
C PHE A 104 -5.31 -6.67 -3.78
N GLN A 105 -5.22 -5.76 -4.75
CA GLN A 105 -6.21 -4.75 -5.03
C GLN A 105 -7.06 -5.20 -6.24
N LEU A 106 -8.38 -5.06 -6.15
CA LEU A 106 -9.31 -5.46 -7.21
C LEU A 106 -10.24 -4.31 -7.58
N HIS A 107 -10.33 -4.02 -8.88
CA HIS A 107 -11.37 -3.18 -9.47
C HIS A 107 -12.38 -4.06 -10.22
N ILE A 108 -13.67 -3.85 -9.98
CA ILE A 108 -14.75 -4.50 -10.74
C ILE A 108 -15.93 -3.55 -10.85
N GLU A 109 -16.48 -3.45 -12.05
CA GLU A 109 -17.73 -2.78 -12.32
C GLU A 109 -18.80 -3.81 -12.66
N TRP A 110 -19.99 -3.62 -12.11
CA TRP A 110 -21.12 -4.52 -12.33
C TRP A 110 -22.42 -3.74 -12.33
N ARG A 111 -23.43 -4.32 -12.97
CA ARG A 111 -24.79 -3.77 -13.04
C ARG A 111 -25.80 -4.90 -12.93
N THR A 112 -26.97 -4.58 -12.38
CA THR A 112 -28.14 -5.47 -12.45
C THR A 112 -28.86 -5.28 -13.79
N PRO A 113 -29.68 -6.24 -14.23
CA PRO A 113 -30.71 -5.95 -15.22
C PRO A 113 -31.68 -4.87 -14.71
N GLU A 114 -32.39 -4.23 -15.64
CA GLU A 114 -33.43 -3.24 -15.31
C GLU A 114 -34.60 -3.90 -14.57
N GLU A 115 -35.03 -5.07 -15.03
CA GLU A 115 -36.05 -5.88 -14.37
C GLU A 115 -35.41 -7.04 -13.60
N VAL A 116 -35.75 -7.14 -12.31
CA VAL A 116 -35.27 -8.21 -11.43
C VAL A 116 -36.36 -9.27 -11.30
N GLU A 117 -36.24 -10.34 -12.09
CA GLU A 117 -37.10 -11.51 -11.95
C GLU A 117 -36.58 -12.42 -10.82
N GLY A 118 -37.24 -12.34 -9.67
CA GLY A 118 -37.09 -13.32 -8.59
C GLY A 118 -37.70 -14.68 -8.98
N LYS A 119 -37.22 -15.75 -8.33
CA LYS A 119 -37.96 -17.02 -8.28
C LYS A 119 -38.77 -17.09 -7.00
#